data_AF-A0A9X3WM88-F1
#
_entry.id   AF-A0A9X3WM88-F1
#
_cell.length_a   1.000
_cell.length_b   1.000
_cell.length_c   1.000
_cell.angle_alpha   90.00
_cell.angle_beta   90.00
_cell.angle_gamma   90.00
#
_symmetry.space_group_name_H-M   'P 1'
#
loop_
_entity.id
_entity.type
_entity.pdbx_description
1 polymer ?
#
loop_
_entity_poly.entity_id
_entity_poly.type
_entity_poly.pdbx_seq_one_letter_code
_entity_poly.pdbx_strand_id
1 'polypeptide(L)' 'MIRDINVKRVECPACGQRLMDKETDASGRVHVKCTKSKHVWQVNLRTDEFKLISGKAIPRREGA' A
#
# COMPACT_ATOMS: atom_id res chain seq x y z
N MET A 1 -16.16 -25.75 2.94
CA MET A 1 -16.37 -24.55 2.10
C MET A 1 -15.17 -23.64 2.29
N ILE A 2 -14.25 -23.62 1.33
CA ILE A 2 -13.21 -22.60 1.31
C ILE A 2 -13.91 -21.37 0.75
N ARG A 3 -14.23 -20.39 1.60
CA ARG A 3 -14.69 -19.08 1.10
C ARG A 3 -13.58 -18.57 0.19
N ASP A 4 -13.90 -18.33 -1.08
CA ASP A 4 -13.02 -17.63 -2.01
C ASP A 4 -12.86 -16.20 -1.45
N ILE A 5 -11.88 -16.03 -0.56
CA ILE A 5 -11.57 -14.72 -0.03
C ILE A 5 -10.90 -13.98 -1.17
N ASN A 6 -11.65 -13.11 -1.83
CA ASN A 6 -11.10 -12.20 -2.83
C ASN A 6 -10.14 -11.25 -2.12
N VAL A 7 -8.87 -11.62 -2.13
CA VAL A 7 -7.77 -10.86 -1.54
C VAL A 7 -7.11 -10.02 -2.63
N LYS A 8 -7.11 -8.69 -2.44
CA LYS A 8 -6.35 -7.76 -3.27
C LYS A 8 -4.94 -7.58 -2.69
N ARG A 9 -3.94 -7.72 -3.56
CA ARG A 9 -2.55 -7.42 -3.20
C ARG A 9 -2.34 -5.92 -3.21
N VAL A 10 -1.79 -5.40 -2.12
CA VAL A 10 -1.45 -3.99 -1.95
C VAL A 10 0.06 -3.86 -2.10
N GLU A 11 0.48 -3.10 -3.09
CA GLU A 11 1.90 -2.90 -3.42
C GLU A 11 2.39 -1.51 -3.01
N CYS A 12 3.69 -1.39 -2.77
CA CYS A 12 4.30 -0.13 -2.40
C CYS A 12 4.44 0.78 -3.63
N PRO A 13 3.80 1.97 -3.65
CA PRO A 13 3.86 2.84 -4.81
C PRO A 13 5.27 3.37 -5.13
N ALA A 14 6.19 3.33 -4.16
CA ALA A 14 7.58 3.75 -4.37
C ALA A 14 8.49 2.69 -5.01
N CYS A 15 8.19 1.39 -4.84
CA CYS A 15 9.14 0.33 -5.22
C CYS A 15 8.51 -0.96 -5.75
N GLY A 16 7.19 -1.02 -5.86
CA GLY A 16 6.44 -2.19 -6.31
C GLY A 16 6.45 -3.39 -5.34
N GLN A 17 7.14 -3.29 -4.20
CA GLN A 17 7.17 -4.39 -3.24
C GLN A 17 5.80 -4.58 -2.60
N ARG A 18 5.33 -5.83 -2.51
CA ARG A 18 4.12 -6.20 -1.76
C ARG A 18 4.21 -5.68 -0.31
N LEU A 19 3.21 -4.90 0.09
CA LEU A 19 3.08 -4.37 1.46
C LEU A 19 2.19 -5.28 2.30
N MET A 20 1.00 -5.57 1.80
CA MET A 20 0.03 -6.40 2.48
C MET A 20 -0.98 -6.98 1.50
N ASP A 21 -1.83 -7.83 2.03
CA ASP A 21 -2.99 -8.36 1.38
C ASP A 21 -4.20 -7.78 2.10
N LYS A 22 -5.19 -7.30 1.33
CA LYS A 22 -6.45 -6.84 1.90
C LYS A 22 -7.60 -7.68 1.37
N GLU A 23 -8.53 -8.01 2.24
CA GLU A 23 -9.81 -8.59 1.83
C GLU A 23 -10.65 -7.53 1.11
N THR A 24 -11.56 -7.96 0.23
CA THR A 24 -12.37 -7.04 -0.58
C THR A 24 -13.24 -6.11 0.27
N ASP A 25 -13.73 -6.60 1.42
CA ASP A 25 -14.56 -5.84 2.35
C ASP A 25 -13.75 -5.12 3.45
N ALA A 26 -12.41 -5.16 3.37
CA ALA A 26 -11.56 -4.52 4.35
C ALA A 26 -11.76 -3.00 4.33
N SER A 27 -11.99 -2.41 5.51
CA SER A 27 -12.19 -0.98 5.68
C SER A 27 -11.32 -0.43 6.80
N GLY A 28 -11.07 0.88 6.76
CA GLY A 28 -10.21 1.56 7.72
C GLY A 28 -8.91 2.08 7.13
N ARG A 29 -8.19 2.84 7.93
CA ARG A 29 -6.88 3.42 7.58
C ARG A 29 -5.81 2.63 8.30
N VAL A 30 -4.86 2.09 7.54
CA VAL A 30 -3.73 1.33 8.09
C VAL A 30 -2.43 2.05 7.78
N HIS A 31 -1.49 2.03 8.71
CA HIS A 31 -0.13 2.51 8.47
C HIS A 31 0.76 1.31 8.21
N VAL A 32 1.36 1.25 7.03
CA VAL A 32 2.26 0.17 6.64
C VAL A 32 3.61 0.74 6.25
N LYS A 33 4.65 0.13 6.81
CA LYS A 33 6.02 0.42 6.46
C LYS A 33 6.49 -0.55 5.40
N CYS A 34 6.99 -0.02 4.28
CA CYS A 34 7.69 -0.82 3.29
C CYS A 34 9.03 -1.28 3.83
N THR A 35 9.29 -2.59 3.84
CA THR A 35 10.58 -3.14 4.28
C THR A 35 11.73 -2.78 3.33
N LYS A 36 11.46 -2.74 2.02
CA LYS A 36 12.46 -2.44 0.97
C LYS A 36 12.82 -0.96 0.92
N SER A 37 11.82 -0.10 0.76
CA SER A 37 12.03 1.35 0.57
C SER A 37 11.99 2.17 1.85
N LYS A 38 11.61 1.55 2.99
CA LYS A 38 11.50 2.16 4.32
C LYS A 38 10.48 3.32 4.42
N HIS A 39 9.67 3.56 3.38
CA HIS A 39 8.55 4.51 3.43
C HIS A 39 7.39 3.95 4.26
N VAL A 40 6.72 4.84 4.97
CA VAL A 40 5.50 4.62 5.76
C VAL A 40 4.34 5.21 4.99
N TRP A 41 3.43 4.34 4.59
CA TRP A 41 2.21 4.65 3.85
C TRP A 41 1.02 4.53 4.76
N GLN A 42 0.15 5.54 4.75
CA GLN A 42 -1.21 5.38 5.21
C GLN A 42 -2.05 4.93 4.02
N VAL A 43 -2.59 3.72 4.11
CA VAL A 43 -3.46 3.13 3.09
C VAL A 43 -4.89 3.15 3.59
N ASN A 44 -5.79 3.71 2.80
CA ASN A 44 -7.22 3.58 3.04
C ASN A 44 -7.70 2.28 2.38
N LEU A 45 -8.05 1.28 3.19
CA LEU A 45 -8.46 -0.03 2.70
C LEU A 45 -9.75 0.02 1.87
N ARG A 46 -10.61 1.03 2.11
CA ARG A 46 -11.85 1.22 1.34
C ARG A 46 -11.61 1.81 -0.05
N THR A 47 -10.74 2.82 -0.16
CA THR A 47 -10.55 3.60 -1.40
C THR A 47 -9.27 3.28 -2.15
N ASP A 48 -8.40 2.41 -1.61
CA ASP A 48 -7.06 2.15 -2.14
C ASP A 48 -6.16 3.40 -2.22
N GLU A 49 -6.51 4.46 -1.48
CA GLU A 49 -5.71 5.68 -1.46
C GLU A 49 -4.46 5.51 -0.59
N PHE A 50 -3.31 5.92 -1.14
CA PHE A 50 -2.03 5.91 -0.45
C PHE A 50 -1.61 7.34 -0.11
N LYS A 51 -1.40 7.61 1.17
CA LYS A 51 -0.82 8.87 1.66
C LYS A 51 0.56 8.59 2.25
N LEU A 52 1.58 9.28 1.74
CA LEU A 52 2.92 9.20 2.31
C LEU A 52 2.92 9.89 3.67
N ILE A 53 3.23 9.15 4.73
CA ILE A 53 3.34 9.69 6.10
C ILE A 53 4.79 10.04 6.40
N SER A 54 5.72 9.15 6.03
CA SER A 54 7.13 9.31 6.34
C SER A 54 7.98 8.48 5.40
N GLY A 55 9.17 8.93 5.04
CA GLY A 55 10.10 8.22 4.17
C GLY A 55 10.96 9.19 3.39
N LYS A 56 11.97 8.67 2.69
CA LYS A 56 12.75 9.51 1.77
C LYS A 56 11.79 10.14 0.76
N ALA A 57 12.08 11.35 0.28
CA ALA A 57 11.30 11.89 -0.83
C ALA A 57 11.38 10.87 -1.96
N ILE A 58 10.22 10.37 -2.44
CA ILE A 58 10.21 9.63 -3.69
C ILE A 58 10.76 10.63 -4.71
N PRO A 59 11.85 10.32 -5.41
CA PRO A 59 12.27 11.18 -6.50
C PRO A 59 11.08 11.25 -7.46
N ARG A 60 10.41 12.41 -7.52
CA ARG A 60 9.51 12.72 -8.63
C ARG A 60 10.36 12.47 -9.85
N ARG A 61 10.03 11.45 -10.65
CA ARG A 61 10.55 11.39 -12.00
C ARG A 61 9.94 12.59 -12.71
N GLU A 62 10.64 13.72 -12.67
CA GLU A 62 10.43 14.75 -13.68
C GLU A 62 10.89 14.16 -15.00
N GLY A 63 9.93 13.85 -15.87
CA GLY A 63 10.12 13.68 -17.30
C GLY A 63 10.62 12.32 -17.78
N ALA A 64 9.86 11.72 -18.68
CA ALA A 64 10.25 11.67 -20.09
C ALA A 64 8.99 11.84 -20.95
#